data_AF-A0A923L9I8-F1
#
_entry.id   AF-A0A923L9I8-F1
#
_cell.length_a   1.000
_cell.length_b   1.000
_cell.length_c   1.000
_cell.angle_alpha   90.00
_cell.angle_beta   90.00
_cell.angle_gamma   90.00
#
_symmetry.space_group_name_H-M   'P 1'
#
loop_
_entity.id
_entity.type
_entity.pdbx_description
1 polymer ?
#
loop_
_entity_poly.entity_id
_entity_poly.type
_entity_poly.pdbx_seq_one_letter_code
_entity_poly.pdbx_strand_id
1 'polypeptide(L)'
;MERDELRTTLVNHLETLRRNLQVVSMEVLKTKYKKPFDALRQDICKAATAYTRFLVFDGMRIKHKYFDEAVPYIDAAVKQTKRLKQISDAAFQRQDIDEIESLALALRKEIEAALQPFYMGHMCLYVTPECFDDPPKTPEVYNDATACVWRDGTWQLLEDTSNGFLLFVQSKSKEEAAA
;
A
#
# COMPACT_ATOMS: atom_id res chain seq x y z
N MET A 1 -9.58 -12.41 -4.66
CA MET A 1 -10.10 -11.68 -5.83
C MET A 1 -8.87 -11.24 -6.59
N GLU A 2 -8.72 -11.75 -7.80
CA GLU A 2 -7.55 -11.45 -8.63
C GLU A 2 -7.66 -10.00 -9.13
N ARG A 3 -6.52 -9.34 -9.37
CA ARG A 3 -6.44 -7.94 -9.84
C ARG A 3 -7.42 -7.69 -10.99
N ASP A 4 -7.47 -8.62 -11.94
CA ASP A 4 -8.26 -8.51 -13.16
C ASP A 4 -9.77 -8.54 -12.89
N GLU A 5 -10.22 -9.28 -11.88
CA GLU A 5 -11.62 -9.31 -11.46
C GLU A 5 -12.05 -7.96 -10.87
N LEU A 6 -11.21 -7.38 -10.01
CA LEU A 6 -11.43 -6.06 -9.41
C LEU A 6 -11.47 -4.98 -10.49
N ARG A 7 -10.50 -5.00 -11.41
CA ARG A 7 -10.42 -4.06 -12.53
C ARG A 7 -11.64 -4.17 -13.43
N THR A 8 -11.99 -5.38 -13.85
CA THR A 8 -13.12 -5.65 -14.75
C THR A 8 -14.43 -5.19 -14.12
N THR A 9 -14.63 -5.48 -12.83
CA THR A 9 -15.83 -5.03 -12.10
C THR A 9 -15.95 -3.51 -12.12
N LEU A 10 -14.86 -2.79 -11.81
CA LEU A 10 -14.86 -1.33 -11.83
C LEU A 10 -15.12 -0.78 -13.24
N VAL A 11 -14.42 -1.31 -14.26
CA VAL A 11 -14.59 -0.91 -15.67
C VAL A 11 -16.05 -1.05 -16.10
N ASN A 12 -16.71 -2.16 -15.78
CA ASN A 12 -18.12 -2.37 -16.14
C ASN A 12 -19.07 -1.31 -15.52
N HIS A 13 -18.83 -0.93 -14.26
CA HIS A 13 -19.63 0.12 -13.61
C HIS A 13 -19.33 1.51 -14.20
N LEU A 14 -18.07 1.82 -14.48
CA LEU A 14 -17.67 3.08 -15.11
C LEU A 14 -18.24 3.21 -16.53
N GLU A 15 -18.23 2.14 -17.32
CA GLU A 15 -18.86 2.11 -18.64
C GLU A 15 -20.36 2.34 -18.56
N THR A 16 -21.03 1.74 -17.57
CA THR A 16 -22.46 1.95 -17.35
C THR A 16 -22.76 3.42 -17.08
N LEU A 17 -21.97 4.08 -16.22
CA LEU A 17 -22.10 5.51 -15.96
C LEU A 17 -21.84 6.34 -17.23
N ARG A 18 -20.78 6.00 -17.98
CA ARG A 18 -20.42 6.69 -19.23
C ARG A 18 -21.55 6.64 -20.25
N ARG A 19 -22.14 5.45 -20.47
CA ARG A 19 -23.29 5.27 -21.39
C ARG A 19 -24.51 6.05 -20.93
N ASN A 20 -24.80 6.07 -19.64
CA ASN A 20 -25.89 6.87 -19.10
C ASN A 20 -25.71 8.36 -19.39
N LEU A 21 -24.50 8.90 -19.20
CA LEU A 21 -24.19 10.31 -19.42
C LEU A 21 -24.20 10.72 -20.90
N GLN A 22 -24.07 9.78 -21.84
CA GLN A 22 -24.25 10.04 -23.27
C GLN A 22 -25.72 10.27 -23.66
N VAL A 23 -26.66 9.70 -22.90
CA VAL A 23 -28.10 9.74 -23.22
C VAL A 23 -28.84 10.76 -22.38
N VAL A 24 -28.43 10.96 -21.13
CA VAL A 24 -29.09 11.86 -20.18
C VAL A 24 -28.06 12.67 -19.39
N SER A 25 -28.42 13.91 -19.05
CA SER A 25 -27.56 14.74 -18.20
C SER A 25 -27.46 14.17 -16.78
N MET A 26 -26.40 14.57 -16.08
CA MET A 26 -26.19 14.23 -14.67
C MET A 26 -27.36 14.66 -13.78
N GLU A 27 -28.03 15.78 -14.09
CA GLU A 27 -29.19 16.27 -13.34
C GLU A 27 -30.40 15.35 -13.49
N VAL A 28 -30.64 14.85 -14.71
CA VAL A 28 -31.73 13.90 -14.98
C VAL A 28 -31.49 12.57 -14.26
N LEU A 29 -30.24 12.12 -14.20
CA LEU A 29 -29.87 10.93 -13.42
C LEU A 29 -30.14 11.11 -11.92
N LYS A 30 -29.79 12.26 -11.35
CA LYS A 30 -30.00 12.56 -9.93
C LYS A 30 -31.46 12.78 -9.54
N THR A 31 -32.34 13.01 -10.50
CA THR A 31 -33.77 13.30 -10.28
C THR A 31 -34.66 12.15 -10.74
N LYS A 32 -34.91 12.04 -12.05
CA LYS A 32 -35.83 11.05 -12.65
C LYS A 32 -35.35 9.61 -12.46
N TYR A 33 -34.04 9.38 -12.49
CA TYR A 33 -33.43 8.05 -12.35
C TYR A 33 -32.67 7.88 -11.04
N LYS A 34 -33.06 8.61 -9.99
CA LYS A 34 -32.32 8.68 -8.72
C LYS A 34 -31.99 7.31 -8.13
N LYS A 35 -32.98 6.41 -8.03
CA LYS A 35 -32.80 5.09 -7.41
C LYS A 35 -31.75 4.23 -8.13
N PRO A 36 -31.84 3.97 -9.45
CA PRO A 36 -30.80 3.21 -10.15
C PRO A 36 -29.45 3.95 -10.21
N PHE A 37 -29.46 5.28 -10.28
CA PHE A 37 -28.22 6.06 -10.25
C PHE A 37 -27.51 5.97 -8.88
N ASP A 38 -28.23 6.07 -7.78
CA ASP A 38 -27.67 5.95 -6.42
C ASP A 38 -27.10 4.55 -6.18
N ALA A 39 -27.75 3.50 -6.70
CA ALA A 39 -27.22 2.13 -6.66
C ALA A 39 -25.89 2.02 -7.43
N LEU A 40 -25.87 2.49 -8.69
CA LEU A 40 -24.65 2.49 -9.50
C LEU A 40 -23.53 3.30 -8.83
N ARG A 41 -23.85 4.44 -8.22
CA ARG A 41 -22.87 5.26 -7.48
C ARG A 41 -22.25 4.48 -6.32
N GLN A 42 -23.06 3.73 -5.58
CA GLN A 42 -22.56 2.88 -4.49
C GLN A 42 -21.67 1.76 -5.02
N ASP A 43 -22.05 1.13 -6.14
CA ASP A 43 -21.27 0.06 -6.75
C ASP A 43 -19.92 0.56 -7.26
N ILE A 44 -19.89 1.72 -7.93
CA ILE A 44 -18.65 2.40 -8.32
C ILE A 44 -17.80 2.70 -7.09
N CYS A 45 -18.37 3.29 -6.04
CA CYS A 45 -17.62 3.58 -4.81
C CYS A 45 -16.99 2.31 -4.20
N LYS A 46 -17.77 1.22 -4.11
CA LYS A 46 -17.28 -0.05 -3.56
C LYS A 46 -16.17 -0.65 -4.43
N ALA A 47 -16.38 -0.74 -5.74
CA ALA A 47 -15.43 -1.30 -6.67
C ALA A 47 -14.13 -0.45 -6.74
N ALA A 48 -14.26 0.87 -6.82
CA ALA A 48 -13.11 1.79 -6.82
C ALA A 48 -12.32 1.70 -5.52
N THR A 49 -13.01 1.60 -4.37
CA THR A 49 -12.35 1.42 -3.07
C THR A 49 -11.61 0.09 -3.02
N ALA A 50 -12.24 -1.01 -3.43
CA ALA A 50 -11.62 -2.33 -3.41
C ALA A 50 -10.40 -2.39 -4.34
N TYR A 51 -10.51 -1.87 -5.56
CA TYR A 51 -9.42 -1.87 -6.53
C TYR A 51 -8.26 -0.94 -6.11
N THR A 52 -8.58 0.26 -5.62
CA THR A 52 -7.56 1.19 -5.09
C THR A 52 -6.82 0.56 -3.91
N ARG A 53 -7.54 -0.04 -2.95
CA ARG A 53 -6.92 -0.71 -1.81
C ARG A 53 -6.02 -1.86 -2.24
N PHE A 54 -6.45 -2.64 -3.22
CA PHE A 54 -5.59 -3.69 -3.80
C PHE A 54 -4.30 -3.06 -4.34
N LEU A 55 -4.37 -2.11 -5.27
CA LEU A 55 -3.17 -1.52 -5.88
C LEU A 55 -2.24 -0.82 -4.88
N VAL A 56 -2.81 -0.15 -3.88
CA VAL A 56 -2.06 0.59 -2.86
C VAL A 56 -1.27 -0.35 -1.96
N PHE A 57 -1.87 -1.46 -1.52
CA PHE A 57 -1.27 -2.35 -0.52
C PHE A 57 -0.69 -3.64 -1.11
N ASP A 58 -0.85 -3.89 -2.41
CA ASP A 58 -0.34 -5.10 -3.06
C ASP A 58 1.18 -5.25 -2.87
N GLY A 59 1.62 -6.41 -2.39
CA GLY A 59 3.03 -6.67 -2.09
C GLY A 59 3.61 -5.92 -0.88
N MET A 60 2.85 -5.05 -0.19
CA MET A 60 3.29 -4.48 1.09
C MET A 60 3.24 -5.58 2.17
N ARG A 61 4.35 -5.76 2.89
CA ARG A 61 4.46 -6.75 3.97
C ARG A 61 4.81 -6.05 5.27
N ILE A 62 4.03 -6.32 6.31
CA ILE A 62 4.32 -5.95 7.68
C ILE A 62 3.90 -7.14 8.55
N LYS A 63 4.76 -7.60 9.47
CA LYS A 63 4.41 -8.66 10.42
C LYS A 63 3.31 -8.11 11.34
N HIS A 64 2.32 -8.94 11.65
CA HIS A 64 1.15 -8.55 12.45
C HIS A 64 1.52 -7.88 13.78
N LYS A 65 2.61 -8.31 14.43
CA LYS A 65 3.11 -7.72 15.69
C LYS A 65 3.45 -6.23 15.60
N TYR A 66 3.65 -5.70 14.40
CA TYR A 66 3.98 -4.29 14.16
C TYR A 66 2.84 -3.47 13.56
N PHE A 67 1.64 -4.03 13.42
CA PHE A 67 0.52 -3.30 12.82
C PHE A 67 0.16 -2.05 13.62
N ASP A 68 0.07 -2.15 14.94
CA ASP A 68 -0.28 -1.00 15.78
C ASP A 68 0.74 0.15 15.67
N GLU A 69 2.00 -0.18 15.36
CA GLU A 69 3.07 0.79 15.14
C GLU A 69 3.03 1.37 13.71
N ALA A 70 2.70 0.57 12.71
CA ALA A 70 2.68 0.98 11.31
C ALA A 70 1.42 1.78 10.92
N VAL A 71 0.26 1.44 11.49
CA VAL A 71 -1.04 2.05 11.17
C VAL A 71 -1.01 3.59 11.26
N PRO A 72 -0.43 4.22 12.30
CA PRO A 72 -0.34 5.68 12.39
C PRO A 72 0.34 6.34 11.18
N TYR A 73 1.37 5.72 10.60
CA TYR A 73 2.07 6.24 9.42
C TYR A 73 1.16 6.20 8.18
N ILE A 74 0.46 5.08 7.99
CA ILE A 74 -0.50 4.89 6.88
C ILE A 74 -1.65 5.89 7.02
N ASP A 75 -2.25 5.99 8.21
CA ASP A 75 -3.36 6.90 8.49
C ASP A 75 -2.97 8.37 8.27
N ALA A 76 -1.75 8.76 8.67
CA ALA A 76 -1.24 10.11 8.43
C ALA A 76 -1.13 10.40 6.93
N ALA A 77 -0.54 9.48 6.15
CA ALA A 77 -0.44 9.62 4.69
C ALA A 77 -1.81 9.71 4.03
N VAL A 78 -2.75 8.84 4.42
CA VAL A 78 -4.12 8.81 3.92
C VAL A 78 -4.92 10.06 4.29
N LYS A 79 -4.67 10.67 5.46
CA LYS A 79 -5.33 11.93 5.86
C LYS A 79 -4.80 13.14 5.08
N GLN A 80 -3.52 13.14 4.73
CA GLN A 80 -2.87 14.29 4.07
C GLN A 80 -3.01 14.24 2.54
N THR A 81 -3.26 13.06 1.97
CA THR A 81 -3.31 12.90 0.51
C THR A 81 -4.51 13.60 -0.13
N LYS A 82 -4.29 14.15 -1.33
CA LYS A 82 -5.36 14.63 -2.22
C LYS A 82 -5.82 13.54 -3.20
N ARG A 83 -5.10 12.42 -3.28
CA ARG A 83 -5.31 11.36 -4.28
C ARG A 83 -6.68 10.73 -4.17
N LEU A 84 -7.20 10.52 -2.95
CA LEU A 84 -8.54 9.95 -2.75
C LEU A 84 -9.63 10.76 -3.44
N LYS A 85 -9.57 12.09 -3.34
CA LYS A 85 -10.50 12.97 -4.04
C LYS A 85 -10.31 12.89 -5.56
N GLN A 86 -9.05 12.89 -6.02
CA GLN A 86 -8.73 12.78 -7.45
C GLN A 86 -9.23 11.46 -8.05
N ILE A 87 -9.13 10.35 -7.32
CA ILE A 87 -9.65 9.03 -7.71
C ILE A 87 -11.17 9.07 -7.83
N SER A 88 -11.85 9.69 -6.86
CA SER A 88 -13.30 9.92 -6.92
C SER A 88 -13.68 10.74 -8.15
N ASP A 89 -12.94 11.82 -8.45
CA ASP A 89 -13.18 12.65 -9.61
C ASP A 89 -12.92 11.89 -10.93
N ALA A 90 -11.87 11.07 -10.98
CA ALA A 90 -11.57 10.21 -12.13
C ALA A 90 -12.70 9.20 -12.39
N ALA A 91 -13.26 8.60 -11.33
CA ALA A 91 -14.37 7.67 -11.45
C ALA A 91 -15.69 8.35 -11.88
N PHE A 92 -16.07 9.45 -11.23
CA PHE A 92 -17.41 10.03 -11.39
C PHE A 92 -17.51 11.16 -12.42
N GLN A 93 -16.40 11.83 -12.76
CA GLN A 93 -16.40 12.89 -13.77
C GLN A 93 -15.85 12.41 -15.11
N ARG A 94 -14.80 11.59 -15.11
CA ARG A 94 -14.08 11.18 -16.33
C ARG A 94 -14.32 9.72 -16.73
N GLN A 95 -14.73 8.87 -15.78
CA GLN A 95 -14.88 7.42 -15.95
C GLN A 95 -13.59 6.76 -16.48
N ASP A 96 -12.43 7.24 -16.03
CA ASP A 96 -11.12 6.85 -16.55
C ASP A 96 -10.43 5.87 -15.60
N ILE A 97 -10.31 4.61 -16.02
CA ILE A 97 -9.67 3.55 -15.24
C ILE A 97 -8.15 3.72 -15.15
N ASP A 98 -7.52 4.21 -16.21
CA ASP A 98 -6.05 4.33 -16.26
C ASP A 98 -5.60 5.51 -15.38
N GLU A 99 -6.39 6.58 -15.31
CA GLU A 99 -6.19 7.66 -14.34
C GLU A 99 -6.36 7.17 -12.89
N ILE A 100 -7.39 6.35 -12.61
CA ILE A 100 -7.59 5.76 -11.27
C ILE A 100 -6.38 4.92 -10.87
N GLU A 101 -5.86 4.08 -11.78
CA GLU A 101 -4.67 3.26 -11.52
C GLU A 101 -3.45 4.12 -11.24
N SER A 102 -3.21 5.14 -12.08
CA SER A 102 -2.10 6.08 -11.90
C SER A 102 -2.16 6.80 -10.55
N LEU A 103 -3.34 7.27 -10.14
CA LEU A 103 -3.56 7.92 -8.86
C LEU A 103 -3.41 6.96 -7.67
N ALA A 104 -3.86 5.71 -7.80
CA ALA A 104 -3.68 4.68 -6.78
C ALA A 104 -2.21 4.32 -6.58
N LEU A 105 -1.44 4.19 -7.66
CA LEU A 105 0.01 3.96 -7.60
C LEU A 105 0.78 5.18 -7.05
N ALA A 106 0.29 6.39 -7.29
CA ALA A 106 0.84 7.58 -6.64
C ALA A 106 0.57 7.59 -5.13
N LEU A 107 -0.65 7.22 -4.72
CA LEU A 107 -1.00 7.07 -3.30
C LEU A 107 -0.16 5.98 -2.61
N ARG A 108 0.10 4.87 -3.31
CA ARG A 108 1.03 3.84 -2.84
C ARG A 108 2.38 4.43 -2.48
N LYS A 109 3.00 5.19 -3.39
CA LYS A 109 4.31 5.82 -3.16
C LYS A 109 4.29 6.80 -1.97
N GLU A 110 3.20 7.53 -1.79
CA GLU A 110 3.00 8.41 -0.62
C GLU A 110 2.98 7.60 0.69
N ILE A 111 2.31 6.46 0.71
CA ILE A 111 2.27 5.55 1.87
C ILE A 111 3.62 4.86 2.10
N GLU A 112 4.30 4.39 1.05
CA GLU A 112 5.64 3.81 1.15
C GLU A 112 6.65 4.80 1.73
N ALA A 113 6.61 6.06 1.29
CA ALA A 113 7.44 7.13 1.84
C ALA A 113 7.12 7.41 3.32
N ALA A 114 5.83 7.41 3.69
CA ALA A 114 5.42 7.60 5.07
C ALA A 114 5.86 6.44 5.98
N LEU A 115 5.91 5.21 5.46
CA LEU A 115 6.38 4.03 6.19
C LEU A 115 7.91 3.92 6.25
N GLN A 116 8.66 4.74 5.50
CA GLN A 116 10.12 4.67 5.48
C GLN A 116 10.75 4.77 6.88
N PRO A 117 10.38 5.72 7.77
CA PRO A 117 10.95 5.80 9.12
C PRO A 117 10.64 4.56 9.96
N PHE A 118 9.42 4.01 9.82
CA PHE A 118 9.03 2.76 10.46
C PHE A 118 9.93 1.62 10.00
N TYR A 119 10.09 1.41 8.69
CA TYR A 119 10.96 0.35 8.18
C TYR A 119 12.41 0.53 8.63
N MET A 120 12.94 1.75 8.61
CA MET A 120 14.29 2.05 9.10
C MET A 120 14.47 1.68 10.57
N GLY A 121 13.46 1.90 11.41
CA GLY A 121 13.47 1.53 12.82
C GLY A 121 13.51 0.02 13.09
N HIS A 122 13.10 -0.79 12.11
CA HIS A 122 13.10 -2.26 12.19
C HIS A 122 14.23 -2.93 11.40
N MET A 123 15.23 -2.15 10.97
CA MET A 123 16.43 -2.68 10.33
C MET A 123 17.37 -3.32 11.36
N CYS A 124 17.85 -4.52 11.06
CA CYS A 124 18.80 -5.26 11.87
C CYS A 124 19.74 -6.08 10.99
N LEU A 125 20.70 -6.77 11.61
CA LEU A 125 21.59 -7.70 10.91
C LEU A 125 21.14 -9.13 11.16
N TYR A 126 21.03 -9.92 10.10
CA TYR A 126 20.90 -11.37 10.19
C TYR A 126 22.30 -12.00 10.22
N VAL A 127 22.64 -12.61 11.35
CA VAL A 127 23.96 -13.17 11.63
C VAL A 127 23.83 -14.69 11.69
N THR A 128 24.54 -15.39 10.80
CA THR A 128 24.59 -16.86 10.76
C THR A 128 25.92 -17.37 11.32
N PRO A 129 26.05 -18.68 11.63
CA PRO A 129 27.32 -19.26 12.05
C PRO A 129 28.48 -18.96 11.09
N GLU A 130 28.25 -18.90 9.79
CA GLU A 130 29.30 -18.61 8.81
C GLU A 130 29.88 -17.20 8.94
N CYS A 131 29.19 -16.29 9.64
CA CYS A 131 29.76 -14.98 9.98
C CYS A 131 30.96 -15.06 10.93
N PHE A 132 31.18 -16.22 11.57
CA PHE A 132 32.29 -16.49 12.48
C PHE A 132 33.33 -17.46 11.89
N ASP A 133 33.20 -17.86 10.62
CA ASP A 133 34.17 -18.70 9.92
C ASP A 133 35.48 -17.94 9.60
N ASP A 134 36.48 -18.64 9.06
CA ASP A 134 37.72 -18.08 8.53
C ASP A 134 37.85 -18.38 7.02
N PRO A 135 37.65 -17.41 6.11
CA PRO A 135 37.32 -16.01 6.38
C PRO A 135 35.84 -15.80 6.77
N PRO A 136 35.51 -14.76 7.56
CA PRO A 136 34.16 -14.54 8.04
C PRO A 136 33.23 -14.06 6.91
N LYS A 137 32.02 -14.61 6.86
CA LYS A 137 30.96 -14.10 5.99
C LYS A 137 30.41 -12.78 6.53
N THR A 138 30.16 -11.80 5.65
CA THR A 138 29.50 -10.55 6.05
C THR A 138 28.03 -10.83 6.45
N PRO A 139 27.54 -10.33 7.60
CA PRO A 139 26.14 -10.49 7.99
C PRO A 139 25.22 -9.71 7.05
N GLU A 140 24.00 -10.20 6.89
CA GLU A 140 23.06 -9.66 5.90
C GLU A 140 22.15 -8.62 6.52
N VAL A 141 21.80 -7.59 5.76
CA VAL A 141 20.83 -6.58 6.22
C VAL A 141 19.44 -7.19 6.18
N TYR A 142 18.72 -7.12 7.30
CA TYR A 142 17.39 -7.69 7.47
C TYR A 142 16.42 -6.63 7.99
N ASN A 143 15.15 -6.74 7.63
CA ASN A 143 14.07 -5.93 8.19
C ASN A 143 13.10 -6.84 8.95
N ASP A 144 13.06 -6.70 10.27
CA ASP A 144 12.20 -7.55 11.10
C ASP A 144 10.72 -7.27 10.89
N ALA A 145 10.36 -6.05 10.50
CA ALA A 145 8.97 -5.72 10.21
C ALA A 145 8.45 -6.37 8.93
N THR A 146 9.27 -6.54 7.89
CA THR A 146 8.82 -7.13 6.62
C THR A 146 9.17 -8.61 6.46
N ALA A 147 10.02 -9.15 7.33
CA ALA A 147 10.66 -10.45 7.19
C ALA A 147 11.56 -10.58 5.95
N CYS A 148 12.18 -9.47 5.51
CA CYS A 148 12.97 -9.46 4.29
C CYS A 148 14.45 -9.26 4.57
N VAL A 149 15.29 -9.93 3.79
CA VAL A 149 16.74 -9.77 3.74
C VAL A 149 17.15 -9.06 2.45
N TRP A 150 18.16 -8.21 2.52
CA TRP A 150 18.69 -7.50 1.36
C TRP A 150 19.78 -8.34 0.67
N ARG A 151 19.51 -8.76 -0.56
CA ARG A 151 20.42 -9.58 -1.38
C ARG A 151 20.36 -9.13 -2.83
N ASP A 152 21.53 -9.00 -3.46
CA ASP A 152 21.67 -8.65 -4.89
C ASP A 152 20.88 -7.40 -5.31
N GLY A 153 20.82 -6.39 -4.44
CA GLY A 153 20.10 -5.14 -4.70
C GLY A 153 18.58 -5.22 -4.56
N THR A 154 18.06 -6.30 -3.98
CA THR A 154 16.62 -6.52 -3.79
C THR A 154 16.28 -7.03 -2.39
N TRP A 155 15.09 -6.68 -1.91
CA TRP A 155 14.51 -7.27 -0.70
C TRP A 155 13.90 -8.63 -1.03
N GLN A 156 14.40 -9.68 -0.39
CA GLN A 156 13.94 -11.06 -0.58
C GLN A 156 13.33 -11.58 0.72
N LEU A 157 12.28 -12.40 0.62
CA LEU A 157 11.61 -12.95 1.80
C LEU A 157 12.51 -13.98 2.52
N LEU A 158 12.66 -13.83 3.84
CA LEU A 158 13.35 -14.76 4.72
C LEU A 158 12.60 -14.83 6.05
N GLU A 159 11.59 -15.70 6.12
CA GLU A 159 10.75 -15.88 7.31
C GLU A 159 11.43 -16.75 8.36
N ASP A 160 12.12 -17.81 7.93
CA ASP A 160 12.87 -18.69 8.80
C ASP A 160 14.27 -18.12 9.03
N THR A 161 14.50 -17.62 10.24
CA THR A 161 15.79 -17.12 10.69
C THR A 161 16.49 -18.09 11.65
N SER A 162 16.00 -19.33 11.78
CA SER A 162 16.50 -20.32 12.76
C SER A 162 17.97 -20.71 12.59
N ASN A 163 18.51 -20.58 11.37
CA ASN A 163 19.92 -20.79 11.08
C ASN A 163 20.84 -19.68 11.62
N GLY A 164 20.32 -18.68 12.33
CA GLY A 164 21.10 -17.58 12.87
C GLY A 164 20.35 -16.81 13.94
N PHE A 165 20.75 -15.55 14.17
CA PHE A 165 20.06 -14.64 15.06
C PHE A 165 20.01 -13.22 14.49
N LEU A 166 19.06 -12.44 14.99
CA LEU A 166 18.87 -11.04 14.60
C LEU A 166 19.61 -10.14 15.60
N LEU A 167 20.56 -9.35 15.09
CA LEU A 167 21.27 -8.34 15.86
C LEU A 167 20.67 -6.97 15.59
N PHE A 168 19.92 -6.45 16.55
CA PHE A 168 19.27 -5.14 16.47
C PHE A 168 20.24 -4.02 16.85
N VAL A 169 20.32 -2.99 16.02
CA VAL A 169 21.11 -1.80 16.32
C VAL A 169 20.22 -0.83 17.08
N GLN A 170 20.49 -0.65 18.37
CA GLN A 170 19.87 0.40 19.17
C GLN A 170 20.81 1.60 19.21
N SER A 171 20.35 2.77 18.76
CA SER A 171 21.04 4.01 19.08
C SER A 171 20.90 4.24 20.59
N LYS A 172 22.02 4.42 21.31
CA LYS A 172 21.98 4.88 22.70
C LYS A 172 21.06 6.09 22.82
N SER A 173 20.23 6.09 23.85
CA SER A 173 19.46 7.29 24.18
C SER A 173 20.42 8.46 24.45
N LYS A 174 19.99 9.70 24.16
CA LYS A 174 20.82 10.89 24.43
C LYS A 174 21.28 11.00 25.89
N GLU A 175 20.57 10.36 26.83
CA GLU A 175 20.93 10.26 28.25
C GLU A 175 22.12 9.31 28.51
N GLU A 176 22.23 8.20 27.77
CA GLU A 176 23.31 7.21 27.94
C GLU A 176 24.59 7.55 27.15
N ALA A 177 24.53 8.53 26.25
CA ALA A 177 25.69 9.03 25.51
C ALA A 177 26.43 10.15 26.27
N ALA A 178 25.83 10.70 27.33
CA ALA A 178 26.38 11.78 28.15
C ALA A 178 26.91 11.31 29.52
N ALA A 179 26.87 10.00 29.79
CA ALA A 179 27.44 9.33 30.96
C ALA A 179 28.71 8.57 30.58
#